data_AF-A0AA88EK18-F1
#
_entry.id   AF-A0AA88EK18-F1
#
_cell.length_a   1.000
_cell.length_b   1.000
_cell.length_c   1.000
_cell.angle_alpha   90.00
_cell.angle_beta   90.00
_cell.angle_gamma   90.00
#
_symmetry.space_group_name_H-M   'P 1'
#
loop_
_entity.id
_entity.type
_entity.pdbx_description
1 polymer ?
#
loop_
_entity_poly.entity_id
_entity_poly.type
_entity_poly.pdbx_seq_one_letter_code
_entity_poly.pdbx_strand_id
1 'polypeptide(L)'
;MGSELSRAGDVYSYGILLLEMFTGKRPTDETFKDDFNLHKFVKISLSNNLPQVVHSALLMGTDQVEERTTTSEVSEIEIDHVGQNNGNNFQRTQNHPLAMDTNLGKCLHSILKIGISCSEEDPRERLNMDDVVKELLHIKNTYMAE
;
A
#
# COMPACT_ATOMS: atom_id res chain seq x y z
N MET A 1 -4.04 8.06 25.54
CA MET A 1 -4.80 6.99 26.21
C MET A 1 -4.19 5.67 25.75
N GLY A 2 -3.41 5.01 26.61
CA GLY A 2 -3.02 3.61 26.38
C GLY A 2 -4.05 2.74 27.07
N SER A 3 -4.68 1.82 26.35
CA SER A 3 -5.52 0.80 26.95
C SER A 3 -4.65 -0.17 27.78
N GLU A 4 -5.30 -0.99 28.59
CA GLU A 4 -4.65 -2.13 29.24
C GLU A 4 -3.99 -3.04 28.20
N LEU A 5 -2.79 -3.54 28.52
CA LEU A 5 -2.06 -4.48 27.67
C LEU A 5 -2.90 -5.76 27.51
N SER A 6 -3.17 -6.14 26.27
CA SER A 6 -3.95 -7.33 25.98
C SER A 6 -3.54 -7.95 24.66
N ARG A 7 -3.73 -9.27 24.54
CA ARG A 7 -3.54 -10.00 23.28
C ARG A 7 -4.37 -9.39 22.14
N ALA A 8 -5.58 -8.92 22.45
CA ALA A 8 -6.43 -8.26 21.46
C ALA A 8 -5.88 -6.90 21.02
N GLY A 9 -5.20 -6.16 21.91
CA GLY A 9 -4.49 -4.93 21.58
C GLY A 9 -3.26 -5.18 20.69
N ASP A 10 -2.52 -6.27 20.95
CA ASP A 10 -1.40 -6.70 20.09
C ASP A 10 -1.89 -7.07 18.69
N VAL A 11 -3.00 -7.81 18.59
CA VAL A 11 -3.65 -8.15 17.31
C VAL A 11 -4.09 -6.89 16.55
N TYR A 12 -4.68 -5.92 17.23
CA TYR A 12 -5.07 -4.65 16.61
C TYR A 12 -3.85 -3.92 16.05
N SER A 13 -2.80 -3.80 16.86
CA SER A 13 -1.56 -3.14 16.46
C SER A 13 -0.90 -3.86 15.29
N TYR A 14 -0.93 -5.19 15.27
CA TYR A 14 -0.50 -6.01 14.13
C TYR A 14 -1.31 -5.70 12.86
N GLY A 15 -2.64 -5.62 12.98
CA GLY A 15 -3.52 -5.27 11.85
C GLY A 15 -3.16 -3.92 11.25
N ILE A 16 -3.00 -2.89 12.08
CA ILE A 16 -2.60 -1.55 11.64
C ILE A 16 -1.22 -1.55 10.99
N LEU A 17 -0.23 -2.24 11.57
CA LEU A 17 1.10 -2.36 11.00
C LEU A 17 1.08 -3.03 9.62
N LEU A 18 0.25 -4.08 9.47
CA LEU A 18 0.08 -4.76 8.19
C LEU A 18 -0.51 -3.81 7.14
N LEU A 19 -1.55 -3.04 7.49
CA LEU A 19 -2.13 -2.05 6.60
C LEU A 19 -1.13 -0.94 6.25
N GLU A 20 -0.35 -0.45 7.22
CA GLU A 20 0.69 0.56 6.99
C GLU A 20 1.75 0.05 6.01
N MET A 21 2.24 -1.17 6.21
CA MET A 21 3.27 -1.78 5.36
C MET A 21 2.82 -1.89 3.90
N PHE A 22 1.58 -2.34 3.67
CA PHE A 22 1.10 -2.62 2.31
C PHE A 22 0.54 -1.39 1.59
N THR A 23 0.15 -0.34 2.32
CA THR A 23 -0.32 0.92 1.73
C THR A 23 0.75 2.00 1.67
N GLY A 24 1.82 1.87 2.46
CA GLY A 24 2.83 2.89 2.66
C GLY A 24 2.33 4.16 3.35
N LYS A 25 1.13 4.14 3.94
CA LYS A 25 0.53 5.29 4.62
C LYS A 25 0.66 5.15 6.13
N ARG A 26 1.11 6.21 6.79
CA ARG A 26 1.23 6.25 8.25
C ARG A 26 -0.16 6.32 8.88
N PRO A 27 -0.47 5.53 9.93
CA PRO A 27 -1.74 5.63 10.65
C PRO A 27 -1.99 7.03 11.26
N THR A 28 -0.92 7.78 11.50
CA THR A 28 -0.92 9.13 12.08
C THR A 28 -0.73 10.23 11.03
N ASP A 29 -0.88 9.91 9.74
CA ASP A 29 -0.86 10.91 8.67
C ASP A 29 -1.96 11.96 8.90
N GLU A 30 -1.70 13.23 8.58
CA GLU A 30 -2.66 14.31 8.78
C GLU A 30 -3.95 14.16 7.96
N THR A 31 -3.94 13.31 6.94
CA THR A 31 -5.12 12.92 6.18
C THR A 31 -6.09 12.02 6.96
N PHE A 32 -5.64 11.39 8.04
CA PHE A 32 -6.44 10.56 8.95
C PHE A 32 -6.76 11.34 10.23
N LYS A 33 -7.90 12.04 10.21
CA LYS A 33 -8.40 12.85 11.32
C LYS A 33 -9.82 12.43 11.69
N ASP A 34 -10.20 12.79 12.92
CA ASP A 34 -11.52 12.50 13.47
C ASP A 34 -11.86 10.99 13.37
N ASP A 35 -13.01 10.67 12.81
CA ASP A 35 -13.46 9.29 12.61
C ASP A 35 -12.85 8.62 11.38
N PHE A 36 -12.00 9.28 10.60
CA PHE A 36 -11.37 8.68 9.41
C PHE A 36 -9.96 8.20 9.71
N ASN A 37 -9.71 6.92 9.50
CA ASN A 37 -8.43 6.27 9.82
C ASN A 37 -7.97 5.31 8.72
N LEU A 38 -6.74 4.80 8.86
CA LEU A 38 -6.14 3.88 7.90
C LEU A 38 -6.99 2.62 7.66
N HIS A 39 -7.58 2.03 8.71
CA HIS A 39 -8.48 0.89 8.59
C HIS A 39 -9.68 1.22 7.68
N LYS A 40 -10.37 2.34 7.93
CA LYS A 40 -11.55 2.75 7.13
C LYS A 40 -11.15 3.07 5.69
N PHE A 41 -10.02 3.74 5.49
CA PHE A 41 -9.47 4.00 4.16
C PHE A 41 -9.29 2.70 3.36
N VAL A 42 -8.64 1.68 3.94
CA VAL A 42 -8.42 0.39 3.24
C VAL A 42 -9.74 -0.34 3.04
N LYS A 43 -10.64 -0.37 4.02
CA LYS A 43 -11.96 -1.04 3.92
C LYS A 43 -12.82 -0.49 2.78
N ILE A 44 -12.90 0.84 2.64
CA ILE A 44 -13.60 1.50 1.53
C ILE A 44 -12.90 1.19 0.20
N SER A 45 -11.57 1.22 0.22
CA SER A 45 -10.76 1.03 -0.97
C SER A 45 -10.82 -0.37 -1.57
N LEU A 46 -10.86 -1.42 -0.72
CA LEU A 46 -11.06 -2.80 -1.16
C LEU A 46 -12.40 -3.00 -1.87
N SER A 47 -13.42 -2.21 -1.50
CA SER A 47 -14.75 -2.29 -2.11
C SER A 47 -14.82 -1.60 -3.47
N ASN A 48 -13.91 -0.64 -3.73
CA ASN A 48 -13.95 0.21 -4.91
C ASN A 48 -12.86 -0.12 -5.94
N ASN A 49 -11.58 -0.08 -5.55
CA ASN A 49 -10.42 -0.30 -6.44
C ASN A 49 -9.12 -0.56 -5.66
N LEU A 50 -8.62 -1.80 -5.66
CA LEU A 50 -7.41 -2.24 -4.96
C LEU A 50 -6.08 -1.57 -5.42
N PRO A 51 -5.81 -1.38 -6.73
CA PRO A 51 -4.48 -0.94 -7.18
C PRO A 51 -4.06 0.46 -6.73
N GLN A 52 -5.00 1.35 -6.40
CA GLN A 52 -4.69 2.71 -5.93
C GLN A 52 -4.24 2.78 -4.47
N VAL A 53 -4.34 1.68 -3.75
CA VAL A 53 -4.23 1.66 -2.27
C VAL A 53 -2.97 0.99 -1.81
N VAL A 54 -2.49 0.04 -2.62
CA VAL A 54 -1.23 -0.63 -2.44
C VAL A 54 -0.08 0.32 -2.75
N HIS A 55 0.96 0.29 -1.94
CA HIS A 55 2.17 1.06 -2.15
C HIS A 55 2.78 0.74 -3.53
N SER A 56 3.14 1.77 -4.30
CA SER A 56 3.60 1.60 -5.68
C SER A 56 4.84 0.70 -5.82
N ALA A 57 5.73 0.66 -4.82
CA ALA A 57 6.89 -0.23 -4.85
C ALA A 57 6.53 -1.73 -4.76
N LEU A 58 5.32 -2.08 -4.31
CA LEU A 58 4.82 -3.45 -4.35
C LEU A 58 4.26 -3.83 -5.73
N LEU A 59 3.89 -2.84 -6.55
CA LEU A 59 3.36 -3.03 -7.90
C LEU A 59 4.45 -3.01 -8.97
N MET A 60 5.58 -2.38 -8.67
CA MET A 60 6.77 -2.38 -9.51
C MET A 60 7.62 -3.58 -9.08
N GLY A 61 7.50 -4.70 -9.80
CA GLY A 61 8.35 -5.87 -9.59
C GLY A 61 9.82 -5.43 -9.48
N THR A 62 10.52 -5.89 -8.46
CA THR A 62 11.90 -5.51 -8.17
C THR A 62 12.86 -6.10 -9.20
N ASP A 63 12.86 -5.55 -10.41
CA ASP A 63 14.01 -5.55 -11.28
C ASP A 63 14.39 -4.09 -11.47
N GLN A 64 15.62 -3.75 -11.09
CA GLN A 64 16.27 -2.43 -11.04
C GLN A 64 16.10 -1.65 -9.72
N VAL A 65 16.98 -1.97 -8.77
CA VAL A 65 17.57 -0.95 -7.89
C VAL A 65 18.46 -0.07 -8.78
N GLU A 66 17.92 1.03 -9.31
CA GLU A 66 18.73 2.20 -9.62
C GLU A 66 18.55 3.20 -8.48
N GLU A 67 19.64 3.37 -7.74
CA GLU A 67 19.90 4.47 -6.83
C GLU A 67 19.63 5.81 -7.53
N ARG A 68 18.67 6.60 -7.03
CA ARG A 68 18.69 8.06 -7.19
C ARG A 68 18.28 8.77 -5.91
N THR A 69 19.31 9.11 -5.16
CA THR A 69 19.61 10.40 -4.51
C THR A 69 18.53 11.50 -4.61
N THR A 70 18.24 12.07 -3.44
CA THR A 70 17.67 13.40 -3.11
C THR A 70 17.88 14.47 -4.21
N THR A 71 16.97 15.40 -4.50
CA THR A 71 16.60 16.55 -3.65
C THR A 71 15.37 17.31 -4.19
N SER A 72 14.59 17.93 -3.29
CA SER A 72 13.71 19.07 -3.60
C SER A 72 14.51 20.27 -4.13
N GLU A 73 13.97 21.02 -5.09
CA GLU A 73 13.96 22.49 -5.11
C GLU A 73 13.09 23.05 -6.25
N VAL A 74 12.61 24.28 -6.04
CA VAL A 74 11.53 24.99 -6.75
C VAL A 74 12.11 25.93 -7.82
N SER A 75 11.41 26.00 -8.95
CA SER A 75 11.38 27.02 -10.04
C SER A 75 12.61 27.87 -10.37
N GLU A 76 12.94 27.94 -11.66
CA GLU A 76 13.09 29.23 -12.37
C GLU A 76 12.90 29.06 -13.88
N ILE A 77 12.25 30.04 -14.50
CA ILE A 77 11.97 30.16 -15.93
C ILE A 77 13.14 30.89 -16.58
N GLU A 78 13.76 30.31 -17.60
CA GLU A 78 14.48 31.08 -18.61
C GLU A 78 14.01 30.65 -20.01
N ILE A 79 13.36 31.60 -20.69
CA ILE A 79 13.12 31.57 -22.13
C ILE A 79 14.28 32.34 -22.74
N ASP A 80 15.11 31.72 -23.60
CA ASP A 80 15.50 32.36 -24.85
C ASP A 80 16.19 31.45 -25.89
N HIS A 81 15.95 31.80 -27.18
CA HIS A 81 16.60 31.37 -28.43
C HIS A 81 16.07 30.16 -29.23
N VAL A 82 15.51 30.50 -30.40
CA VAL A 82 15.08 29.66 -31.52
C VAL A 82 16.28 29.04 -32.25
N GLY A 83 16.27 27.71 -32.41
CA GLY A 83 17.17 26.97 -33.30
C GLY A 83 16.60 25.59 -33.64
N GLN A 84 16.09 25.43 -34.85
CA GLN A 84 15.67 24.12 -35.38
C GLN A 84 16.91 23.23 -35.62
N ASN A 85 16.85 21.94 -35.23
CA ASN A 85 17.13 20.81 -36.13
C ASN A 85 16.98 19.44 -35.45
N ASN A 86 16.11 18.62 -36.05
CA ASN A 86 16.04 17.15 -36.14
C ASN A 86 16.90 16.27 -35.21
N GLY A 87 16.23 15.42 -34.43
CA GLY A 87 16.82 14.18 -33.90
C GLY A 87 16.16 13.60 -32.66
N ASN A 88 15.16 12.75 -32.88
CA ASN A 88 14.78 11.59 -32.06
C ASN A 88 14.23 11.78 -30.63
N ASN A 89 13.07 11.13 -30.43
CA ASN A 89 12.46 10.69 -29.18
C ASN A 89 11.80 11.75 -28.30
N PHE A 90 10.60 12.17 -28.72
CA PHE A 90 9.54 12.49 -27.77
C PHE A 90 9.23 11.23 -26.94
N GLN A 91 9.95 11.03 -25.84
CA GLN A 91 9.51 10.13 -24.77
C GLN A 91 8.29 10.78 -24.13
N ARG A 92 7.15 10.55 -24.79
CA ARG A 92 5.85 10.44 -24.15
C ARG A 92 6.10 9.57 -22.91
N THR A 93 6.08 10.19 -21.73
CA THR A 93 5.87 9.47 -20.48
C THR A 93 4.49 8.82 -20.62
N GLN A 94 4.48 7.64 -21.22
CA GLN A 94 3.32 6.79 -21.22
C GLN A 94 3.12 6.49 -19.74
N ASN A 95 2.14 7.16 -19.13
CA ASN A 95 1.46 6.67 -17.94
C ASN A 95 0.81 5.35 -18.33
N HIS A 96 1.63 4.31 -18.48
CA HIS A 96 1.15 2.97 -18.70
C HIS A 96 0.34 2.63 -17.45
N PRO A 97 -0.93 2.20 -17.58
CA PRO A 97 -1.66 1.70 -16.43
C PRO A 97 -0.77 0.65 -15.79
N LEU A 98 -0.39 0.86 -14.53
CA LEU A 98 0.35 -0.12 -13.74
C LEU A 98 -0.55 -1.36 -13.68
N ALA A 99 -0.34 -2.30 -14.59
CA ALA A 99 -1.11 -3.51 -14.68
C ALA A 99 -0.65 -4.40 -13.53
N MET A 100 -1.44 -4.41 -12.46
CA MET A 100 -1.20 -5.27 -11.32
C MET A 100 -1.36 -6.73 -11.78
N ASP A 101 -0.33 -7.55 -11.55
CA ASP A 101 -0.43 -8.99 -11.76
C ASP A 101 -1.67 -9.54 -11.01
N THR A 102 -2.46 -10.37 -11.67
CA THR A 102 -3.76 -10.80 -11.13
C THR A 102 -3.63 -11.64 -9.87
N ASN A 103 -2.52 -12.36 -9.71
CA ASN A 103 -2.28 -13.23 -8.58
C ASN A 103 -1.73 -12.43 -7.40
N LEU A 104 -0.84 -11.47 -7.67
CA LEU A 104 -0.43 -10.44 -6.73
C LEU A 104 -1.63 -9.63 -6.23
N GLY A 105 -2.58 -9.29 -7.12
CA GLY A 105 -3.85 -8.65 -6.78
C GLY A 105 -4.67 -9.45 -5.76
N LYS A 106 -4.88 -10.75 -6.02
CA LYS A 106 -5.60 -11.64 -5.08
C LYS A 106 -4.86 -11.80 -3.76
N CYS A 107 -3.53 -11.93 -3.79
CA CYS A 107 -2.69 -12.04 -2.61
C CYS A 107 -2.82 -10.80 -1.73
N LEU A 108 -2.66 -9.61 -2.32
CA LEU A 108 -2.77 -8.34 -1.60
C LEU A 108 -4.17 -8.06 -1.07
N HIS A 109 -5.21 -8.39 -1.85
CA HIS A 109 -6.59 -8.33 -1.36
C HIS A 109 -6.76 -9.17 -0.08
N SER A 110 -6.20 -10.38 -0.06
CA SER A 110 -6.32 -11.30 1.08
C SER A 110 -5.54 -10.81 2.30
N ILE A 111 -4.33 -10.29 2.10
CA ILE A 111 -3.51 -9.71 3.18
C ILE A 111 -4.18 -8.48 3.79
N LEU A 112 -4.70 -7.57 2.96
CA LEU A 112 -5.38 -6.37 3.44
C LEU A 112 -6.68 -6.71 4.19
N LYS A 113 -7.38 -7.78 3.76
CA LYS A 113 -8.54 -8.29 4.48
C LYS A 113 -8.17 -8.80 5.88
N ILE A 114 -7.05 -9.51 6.03
CA ILE A 114 -6.51 -9.89 7.35
C ILE A 114 -6.24 -8.63 8.18
N GLY A 115 -5.58 -7.62 7.60
CA GLY A 115 -5.28 -6.36 8.28
C GLY A 115 -6.53 -5.66 8.82
N ILE A 116 -7.60 -5.59 8.02
CA ILE A 116 -8.91 -5.06 8.43
C ILE A 116 -9.48 -5.90 9.57
N SER A 117 -9.59 -7.21 9.41
CA SER A 117 -10.18 -8.07 10.44
C SER A 117 -9.40 -8.03 11.76
N CYS A 118 -8.07 -7.94 11.74
CA CYS A 118 -7.27 -7.78 12.96
C CYS A 118 -7.49 -6.42 13.65
N SER A 119 -7.83 -5.37 12.89
CA SER A 119 -7.97 -4.00 13.38
C SER A 119 -9.41 -3.54 13.53
N GLU A 120 -10.37 -4.46 13.69
CA GLU A 120 -11.74 -4.10 14.06
C GLU A 120 -11.78 -3.45 15.45
N GLU A 121 -12.67 -2.48 15.65
CA GLU A 121 -12.77 -1.73 16.91
C GLU A 121 -13.21 -2.63 18.07
N ASP A 122 -14.18 -3.53 17.82
CA ASP A 122 -14.61 -4.52 18.80
C ASP A 122 -13.58 -5.67 18.91
N PRO A 123 -12.95 -5.90 20.08
CA PRO A 123 -11.98 -6.98 20.26
C PRO A 123 -12.49 -8.38 19.90
N ARG A 124 -13.81 -8.61 19.94
CA ARG A 124 -14.44 -9.91 19.66
C ARG A 124 -14.56 -10.20 18.17
N GLU A 125 -14.56 -9.16 17.35
CA GLU A 125 -14.60 -9.27 15.89
C GLU A 125 -13.19 -9.42 15.29
N ARG A 126 -12.15 -9.31 16.13
CA ARG A 126 -10.75 -9.47 15.69
C ARG A 126 -10.40 -10.93 15.51
N LEU A 127 -9.68 -11.23 14.43
CA LEU A 127 -9.04 -12.53 14.26
C LEU A 127 -8.07 -12.81 15.40
N ASN A 128 -8.04 -14.04 15.92
CA ASN A 128 -6.96 -14.45 16.80
C ASN A 128 -5.70 -14.78 15.98
N MET A 129 -4.53 -14.70 16.62
CA MET A 129 -3.25 -14.91 15.93
C MET A 129 -3.09 -16.30 15.31
N ASP A 130 -3.72 -17.34 15.88
CA ASP A 130 -3.62 -18.69 15.32
C ASP A 130 -4.31 -18.75 13.95
N ASP A 131 -5.46 -18.09 13.82
CA ASP A 131 -6.19 -17.99 12.55
C ASP A 131 -5.48 -17.06 11.57
N VAL A 132 -4.90 -15.94 12.03
CA VAL A 132 -4.04 -15.08 11.21
C VAL A 132 -2.89 -15.89 10.58
N VAL A 133 -2.19 -16.70 11.36
CA VAL A 133 -1.07 -17.51 10.87
C VAL A 133 -1.55 -18.54 9.84
N LYS A 134 -2.69 -19.21 10.08
CA LYS A 134 -3.27 -20.16 9.11
C LYS A 134 -3.61 -19.48 7.80
N GLU A 135 -4.27 -18.32 7.84
CA GLU A 135 -4.65 -17.56 6.65
C GLU A 135 -3.42 -17.07 5.87
N LEU A 136 -2.40 -16.55 6.56
CA LEU A 136 -1.15 -16.14 5.90
C LEU A 136 -0.41 -17.31 5.26
N LEU A 137 -0.38 -18.47 5.91
CA LEU A 137 0.20 -19.69 5.34
C LEU A 137 -0.57 -20.15 4.10
N HIS A 138 -1.90 -20.07 4.15
CA HIS A 138 -2.75 -20.37 3.00
C HIS A 138 -2.46 -19.43 1.83
N ILE A 139 -2.44 -18.11 2.08
CA ILE A 139 -2.12 -17.09 1.06
C ILE A 139 -0.74 -17.36 0.44
N LYS A 140 0.28 -17.60 1.27
CA LYS A 140 1.64 -17.88 0.81
C LYS A 140 1.67 -19.12 -0.10
N ASN A 141 1.03 -20.21 0.31
CA ASN A 141 1.05 -21.45 -0.45
C ASN A 141 0.28 -21.31 -1.77
N THR A 142 -0.86 -20.61 -1.78
CA THR A 142 -1.62 -20.33 -3.01
C THR A 142 -0.82 -19.46 -3.98
N TYR A 143 -0.18 -18.39 -3.49
CA TYR A 143 0.63 -17.50 -4.32
C TYR A 143 1.88 -18.17 -4.91
N MET A 144 2.52 -19.08 -4.16
CA MET A 144 3.74 -19.78 -4.59
C MET A 144 3.48 -21.04 -5.43
N ALA A 145 2.22 -21.49 -5.53
CA ALA A 145 1.85 -22.67 -6.30
C ALA A 145 1.45 -22.34 -7.76
N GLU A 146 1.47 -21.06 -8.12
CA GLU A 146 1.19 -20.53 -9.47
C GLU A 146 2.50 -20.15 -10.18
#